data_AF-A0A0R3PHC4-F1
#
_entry.id   AF-A0A0R3PHC4-F1
#
_cell.length_a   1.000
_cell.length_b   1.000
_cell.length_c   1.000
_cell.angle_alpha   90.00
_cell.angle_beta   90.00
_cell.angle_gamma   90.00
#
_symmetry.space_group_name_H-M   'P 1'
#
loop_
_entity.id
_entity.type
_entity.pdbx_description
1 polymer ?
#
loop_
_entity_poly.entity_id
_entity_poly.type
_entity_poly.pdbx_seq_one_letter_code
_entity_poly.pdbx_strand_id
1 'polypeptide(L)'
;MIAENLVQNCPPVEGPVPQQFGSNYHFFGQGSSVFDRRFPIQSAILLWSEISSVMWPASNTFDGNPALRDFVNMILANTVSVGCSGAMCLDTAAAACVFSAPNVQVGDQVYMSGTPCQIDADCIRFSPAFCENGLCVNDEYDCQAEQVALNHVRSCDRIPAPPIARPGYSENIHVLATAATDVLGAIQNAIVMFTNELAANGIPSNMILTPQVVQRTQRTVTRVTKVLWGSNRFVGCATVLCRGFYFSSCMYRNPVNVVGQSIYTIGAVCSTCPTGPNNCNPDIGLCSY
;
A
#
# COMPACT_ATOMS: atom_id res chain seq x y z
N MET A 1 -5.77 7.27 -10.13
CA MET A 1 -6.58 8.52 -10.08
C MET A 1 -5.83 9.86 -10.25
N ILE A 2 -4.56 10.08 -9.86
CA ILE A 2 -3.76 11.20 -10.44
C ILE A 2 -2.81 10.66 -11.52
N ALA A 3 -1.86 9.80 -11.16
CA ALA A 3 -0.91 9.18 -12.09
C ALA A 3 -1.60 8.51 -13.30
N GLU A 4 -2.71 7.82 -13.06
CA GLU A 4 -3.53 7.20 -14.12
C GLU A 4 -4.10 8.22 -15.11
N ASN A 5 -4.55 9.39 -14.64
CA ASN A 5 -5.03 10.45 -15.52
C ASN A 5 -3.87 11.09 -16.32
N LEU A 6 -2.68 11.20 -15.72
CA LEU A 6 -1.49 11.74 -16.40
C LEU A 6 -1.06 10.90 -17.60
N VAL A 7 -1.28 9.58 -17.57
CA VAL A 7 -0.88 8.68 -18.66
C VAL A 7 -2.00 8.37 -19.66
N GLN A 8 -3.21 8.89 -19.45
CA GLN A 8 -4.32 8.66 -20.37
C GLN A 8 -4.00 9.18 -21.77
N ASN A 9 -4.09 8.29 -22.77
CA ASN A 9 -3.74 8.57 -24.16
C ASN A 9 -2.26 8.92 -24.39
N CYS A 10 -1.38 8.63 -23.43
CA CYS A 10 0.06 8.82 -23.50
C CYS A 10 0.48 10.21 -24.01
N PRO A 11 0.15 11.31 -23.27
CA PRO A 11 0.46 12.65 -23.73
C PRO A 11 1.99 12.87 -23.80
N PRO A 12 2.51 13.62 -24.78
CA PRO A 12 3.96 13.88 -24.85
C PRO A 12 4.51 14.69 -23.67
N VAL A 13 3.65 15.40 -22.95
CA VAL A 13 3.98 16.29 -21.83
C VAL A 13 3.10 15.95 -20.63
N GLU A 14 3.67 16.06 -19.44
CA GLU A 14 2.94 15.85 -18.19
C GLU A 14 1.78 16.85 -18.03
N GLY A 15 0.64 16.34 -17.57
CA GLY A 15 -0.50 17.17 -17.16
C GLY A 15 -0.28 17.89 -15.81
N PRO A 16 -1.26 18.66 -15.35
CA PRO A 16 -1.17 19.33 -14.05
C PRO A 16 -1.20 18.34 -12.88
N VAL A 17 -0.32 18.56 -11.91
CA VAL A 17 -0.28 17.86 -10.62
C VAL A 17 -0.49 18.90 -9.50
N PRO A 18 -1.36 18.65 -8.51
CA PRO A 18 -1.53 19.55 -7.38
C PRO A 18 -0.21 19.82 -6.64
N GLN A 19 0.06 21.08 -6.26
CA GLN A 19 1.36 21.49 -5.73
C GLN A 19 1.79 20.77 -4.44
N GLN A 20 0.84 20.19 -3.69
CA GLN A 20 1.15 19.39 -2.51
C GLN A 20 1.83 18.04 -2.85
N PHE A 21 1.83 17.63 -4.12
CA PHE A 21 2.37 16.36 -4.58
C PHE A 21 3.53 16.60 -5.54
N GLY A 22 4.57 15.79 -5.38
CA GLY A 22 5.65 15.66 -6.35
C GLY A 22 5.26 14.68 -7.45
N SER A 23 5.93 14.76 -8.58
CA SER A 23 5.70 13.84 -9.67
C SER A 23 6.94 13.63 -10.53
N ASN A 24 7.04 12.43 -11.08
CA ASN A 24 7.93 12.11 -12.18
C ASN A 24 7.08 11.59 -13.33
N TYR A 25 7.41 12.03 -14.55
CA TYR A 25 6.72 11.65 -15.77
C TYR A 25 7.70 11.33 -16.88
N HIS A 26 7.41 10.28 -17.65
CA HIS A 26 8.20 9.94 -18.83
C HIS A 26 7.31 9.51 -20.00
N PHE A 27 7.53 10.11 -21.17
CA PHE A 27 6.90 9.74 -22.42
C PHE A 27 7.85 8.90 -23.30
N PHE A 28 7.39 7.72 -23.69
CA PHE A 28 8.09 6.84 -24.63
C PHE A 28 7.50 7.02 -26.01
N GLY A 29 8.25 7.70 -26.89
CA GLY A 29 7.86 7.97 -28.26
C GLY A 29 7.95 6.74 -29.18
N GLN A 30 7.66 6.94 -30.46
CA GLN A 30 7.67 5.88 -31.47
C GLN A 30 9.04 5.21 -31.66
N GLY A 31 10.13 5.94 -31.39
CA GLY A 31 11.50 5.43 -31.46
C GLY A 31 11.93 4.61 -30.24
N SER A 32 11.13 4.57 -29.17
CA SER A 32 11.43 3.77 -27.98
C SER A 32 11.30 2.28 -28.27
N SER A 33 12.07 1.47 -27.54
CA SER A 33 12.05 0.03 -27.73
C SER A 33 10.64 -0.54 -27.46
N VAL A 34 10.36 -1.72 -28.02
CA VAL A 34 9.11 -2.44 -27.72
C VAL A 34 9.01 -2.76 -26.23
N PHE A 35 10.15 -3.06 -25.58
CA PHE A 35 10.21 -3.30 -24.15
C PHE A 35 9.77 -2.07 -23.36
N ASP A 36 10.30 -0.89 -23.68
CA ASP A 36 9.95 0.35 -22.96
C ASP A 36 8.48 0.70 -23.09
N ARG A 37 7.92 0.52 -24.29
CA ARG A 37 6.50 0.78 -24.52
C ARG A 37 5.61 -0.24 -23.83
N ARG A 38 6.06 -1.48 -23.67
CA ARG A 38 5.31 -2.56 -23.01
C ARG A 38 5.38 -2.47 -21.48
N PHE A 39 6.49 -1.98 -20.94
CA PHE A 39 6.74 -1.88 -19.49
C PHE A 39 7.14 -0.46 -19.09
N PRO A 40 6.30 0.56 -19.36
CA PRO A 40 6.70 1.96 -19.25
C PRO A 40 7.08 2.36 -17.82
N ILE A 41 6.42 1.82 -16.79
CA ILE A 41 6.80 2.06 -15.38
C ILE A 41 8.20 1.51 -15.09
N GLN A 42 8.48 0.27 -15.50
CA GLN A 42 9.77 -0.36 -15.22
C GLN A 42 10.90 0.40 -15.92
N SER A 43 10.72 0.77 -17.18
CA SER A 43 11.69 1.57 -17.92
C SER A 43 11.86 2.97 -17.34
N ALA A 44 10.77 3.63 -16.93
CA ALA A 44 10.84 4.97 -16.34
C ALA A 44 11.58 4.96 -15.00
N ILE A 45 11.34 3.98 -14.13
CA ILE A 45 12.06 3.83 -12.86
C ILE A 45 13.56 3.69 -13.10
N LEU A 46 13.97 2.86 -14.09
CA LEU A 46 15.37 2.69 -14.44
C LEU A 46 15.99 4.02 -14.89
N LEU A 47 15.30 4.76 -15.77
CA LEU A 47 15.75 6.07 -16.26
C LEU A 47 15.88 7.10 -15.13
N TRP A 48 14.87 7.21 -14.26
CA TRP A 48 14.87 8.16 -13.15
C TRP A 48 15.91 7.82 -12.07
N SER A 49 16.30 6.55 -11.96
CA SER A 49 17.33 6.08 -11.02
C SER A 49 18.77 6.17 -11.56
N GLU A 50 18.94 6.45 -12.85
CA GLU A 50 20.23 6.45 -13.52
C GLU A 50 21.00 7.76 -13.27
N ILE A 51 21.80 7.76 -12.21
CA ILE A 51 22.61 8.91 -11.80
C ILE A 51 24.12 8.69 -11.93
N SER A 52 24.58 7.64 -12.62
CA SER A 52 26.02 7.27 -12.67
C SER A 52 26.92 8.35 -13.28
N SER A 53 26.34 9.23 -14.10
CA SER A 53 27.06 10.33 -14.76
C SER A 53 27.15 11.62 -13.93
N VAL A 54 26.53 11.66 -12.75
CA VAL A 54 26.47 12.85 -11.90
C VAL A 54 26.92 12.56 -10.47
N MET A 55 27.52 13.57 -9.84
CA MET A 55 27.96 13.47 -8.44
C MET A 55 26.80 13.80 -7.51
N TRP A 56 26.55 12.93 -6.53
CA TRP A 56 25.59 13.18 -5.47
C TRP A 56 26.13 14.24 -4.48
N PRO A 57 25.34 15.26 -4.07
CA PRO A 57 25.78 16.26 -3.11
C PRO A 57 26.10 15.65 -1.74
N ALA A 58 27.29 15.95 -1.20
CA ALA A 58 27.74 15.39 0.09
C ALA A 58 26.86 15.77 1.30
N SER A 59 26.13 16.88 1.20
CA SER A 59 25.16 17.33 2.21
C SER A 59 23.78 16.68 2.09
N ASN A 60 23.56 15.84 1.06
CA ASN A 60 22.25 15.32 0.65
C ASN A 60 21.20 16.43 0.45
N THR A 61 21.66 17.64 0.17
CA THR A 61 20.81 18.80 -0.14
C THR A 61 20.73 18.93 -1.65
N PHE A 62 19.53 19.10 -2.18
CA PHE A 62 19.37 19.24 -3.61
C PHE A 62 19.97 20.58 -4.10
N ASP A 63 20.97 20.49 -4.96
CA ASP A 63 21.75 21.62 -5.48
C ASP A 63 21.11 22.28 -6.73
N GLY A 64 20.00 21.73 -7.21
CA GLY A 64 19.32 22.20 -8.41
C GLY A 64 19.78 21.55 -9.70
N ASN A 65 20.68 20.56 -9.67
CA ASN A 65 21.11 19.83 -10.86
C ASN A 65 19.91 19.17 -11.55
N PRO A 66 19.59 19.55 -12.80
CA PRO A 66 18.44 18.99 -13.52
C PRO A 66 18.48 17.47 -13.68
N ALA A 67 19.67 16.87 -13.80
CA ALA A 67 19.83 15.44 -13.96
C ALA A 67 19.45 14.63 -12.71
N LEU A 68 19.36 15.27 -11.55
CA LEU A 68 18.96 14.64 -10.30
C LEU A 68 17.45 14.82 -10.00
N ARG A 69 16.72 15.62 -10.79
CA ARG A 69 15.33 16.03 -10.50
C ARG A 69 14.39 14.85 -10.22
N ASP A 70 14.38 13.87 -11.12
CA ASP A 70 13.52 12.70 -10.96
C ASP A 70 13.99 11.83 -9.79
N PHE A 71 15.31 11.66 -9.66
CA PHE A 71 15.90 10.86 -8.60
C PHE A 71 15.58 11.40 -7.20
N VAL A 72 15.72 12.72 -6.98
CA VAL A 72 15.48 13.32 -5.65
C VAL A 72 14.03 13.20 -5.21
N ASN A 73 13.07 13.24 -6.14
CA ASN A 73 11.66 12.98 -5.84
C ASN A 73 11.43 11.53 -5.38
N MET A 74 12.16 10.56 -5.96
CA MET A 74 12.06 9.15 -5.59
C MET A 74 12.64 8.84 -4.20
N ILE A 75 13.71 9.54 -3.81
CA ILE A 75 14.45 9.25 -2.58
C ILE A 75 14.25 10.27 -1.45
N LEU A 76 13.30 11.20 -1.62
CA LEU A 76 12.96 12.19 -0.61
C LEU A 76 12.42 11.49 0.65
N ALA A 77 13.14 11.63 1.77
CA ALA A 77 12.81 10.92 3.02
C ALA A 77 11.46 11.31 3.65
N ASN A 78 10.89 12.45 3.26
CA ASN A 78 9.58 12.90 3.71
C ASN A 78 8.42 12.28 2.90
N THR A 79 8.70 11.59 1.80
CA THR A 79 7.67 10.91 0.99
C THR A 79 7.24 9.62 1.68
N VAL A 80 5.97 9.54 2.07
CA VAL A 80 5.41 8.38 2.81
C VAL A 80 4.52 7.48 1.95
N SER A 81 4.24 7.89 0.72
CA SER A 81 3.41 7.12 -0.21
C SER A 81 3.65 7.57 -1.65
N VAL A 82 3.49 6.63 -2.58
CA VAL A 82 3.66 6.85 -4.02
C VAL A 82 2.55 6.10 -4.77
N GLY A 83 2.01 6.72 -5.81
CA GLY A 83 1.08 6.08 -6.73
C GLY A 83 1.59 6.20 -8.16
N CYS A 84 1.82 5.08 -8.83
CA CYS A 84 2.32 5.04 -10.20
C CYS A 84 1.28 4.47 -11.18
N SER A 85 1.33 4.91 -12.43
CA SER A 85 0.56 4.35 -13.52
C SER A 85 1.34 4.41 -14.83
N GLY A 86 1.19 3.37 -15.65
CA GLY A 86 1.75 3.32 -16.98
C GLY A 86 0.68 2.94 -18.00
N ALA A 87 0.73 3.56 -19.17
CA ALA A 87 -0.17 3.27 -20.28
C ALA A 87 0.64 2.96 -21.53
N MET A 88 0.25 1.90 -22.23
CA MET A 88 0.71 1.60 -23.58
C MET A 88 -0.37 2.08 -24.55
N CYS A 89 0.00 2.97 -25.47
CA CYS A 89 -0.82 3.44 -26.57
C CYS A 89 -0.32 2.81 -27.89
N LEU A 90 -0.97 3.11 -29.02
CA LEU A 90 -0.67 2.50 -30.33
C LEU A 90 0.83 2.30 -30.59
N ASP A 91 1.58 3.39 -30.69
CA ASP A 91 3.03 3.37 -30.91
C ASP A 91 3.82 4.13 -29.85
N THR A 92 3.18 4.50 -28.74
CA THR A 92 3.78 5.30 -27.67
C THR A 92 3.42 4.71 -26.31
N ALA A 93 4.11 5.14 -25.27
CA ALA A 93 3.71 4.82 -23.90
C ALA A 93 3.99 6.00 -22.99
N ALA A 94 3.37 6.00 -21.82
CA ALA A 94 3.61 6.99 -20.78
C ALA A 94 3.70 6.31 -19.42
N ALA A 95 4.53 6.86 -18.55
CA ALA A 95 4.69 6.47 -17.16
C ALA A 95 4.62 7.71 -16.27
N ALA A 96 3.89 7.62 -15.16
CA ALA A 96 3.83 8.65 -14.15
C ALA A 96 3.91 8.02 -12.76
N CYS A 97 4.65 8.65 -11.85
CA CYS A 97 4.60 8.39 -10.42
C CYS A 97 4.32 9.70 -9.69
N VAL A 98 3.37 9.68 -8.76
CA VAL A 98 2.98 10.83 -7.94
C VAL A 98 3.31 10.50 -6.48
N PHE A 99 4.00 11.43 -5.82
CA PHE A 99 4.52 11.28 -4.46
C PHE A 99 3.71 12.14 -3.49
N SER A 100 3.52 11.65 -2.25
CA SER A 100 2.76 12.39 -1.24
C SER A 100 3.44 13.66 -0.74
N ALA A 101 4.76 13.76 -0.88
CA ALA A 101 5.50 14.99 -0.63
C ALA A 101 5.64 15.81 -1.93
N PRO A 102 5.71 17.15 -1.85
CA PRO A 102 5.88 18.02 -3.02
C PRO A 102 7.24 17.79 -3.71
N ASN A 103 7.34 18.24 -4.97
CA ASN A 103 8.60 18.22 -5.72
C ASN A 103 9.73 18.91 -4.94
N VAL A 104 10.91 18.29 -4.91
CA VAL A 104 12.08 18.82 -4.20
C VAL A 104 12.53 20.14 -4.81
N GLN A 105 12.72 21.15 -3.96
CA GLN A 105 13.22 22.48 -4.31
C GLN A 105 14.71 22.61 -4.04
N VAL A 106 15.36 23.57 -4.71
CA VAL A 106 16.78 23.85 -4.49
C VAL A 106 16.99 24.27 -3.04
N GLY A 107 17.95 23.63 -2.36
CA GLY A 107 18.23 23.85 -0.94
C GLY A 107 17.44 22.92 0.00
N ASP A 108 16.50 22.11 -0.50
CA ASP A 108 15.82 21.12 0.32
C ASP A 108 16.77 19.98 0.69
N GLN A 109 16.72 19.56 1.96
CA GLN A 109 17.41 18.36 2.41
C GLN A 109 16.61 17.13 1.97
N VAL A 110 17.21 16.31 1.09
CA VAL A 110 16.57 15.11 0.53
C VAL A 110 16.48 14.00 1.57
N TYR A 111 17.58 13.76 2.31
CA TYR A 111 17.61 12.88 3.46
C TYR A 111 18.73 13.27 4.44
N MET A 112 18.60 12.85 5.69
CA MET A 112 19.65 13.04 6.70
C MET A 112 20.63 11.86 6.67
N SER A 113 21.94 12.14 6.71
CA SER A 113 22.94 11.09 6.91
C SER A 113 22.82 10.51 8.31
N GLY A 114 22.86 9.20 8.43
CA GLY A 114 22.78 8.51 9.73
C GLY A 114 22.64 7.01 9.57
N THR A 115 22.50 6.34 10.71
CA THR A 115 22.14 4.91 10.74
C THR A 115 20.67 4.77 10.35
N PRO A 116 20.32 3.89 9.40
CA PRO A 116 18.92 3.53 9.12
C PRO A 116 18.22 3.05 10.38
N CYS A 117 16.89 3.14 10.42
CA CYS A 117 16.14 2.70 11.61
C CYS A 117 16.51 1.25 11.96
N GLN A 118 16.57 0.94 13.25
CA GLN A 118 16.76 -0.41 13.77
C GLN A 118 15.51 -0.87 14.52
N ILE A 119 14.79 0.06 15.12
CA ILE A 119 13.55 -0.15 15.86
C ILE A 119 12.54 0.94 15.52
N ASP A 120 11.27 0.70 15.78
CA ASP A 120 10.15 1.61 15.46
C ASP A 120 10.30 2.97 16.15
N ALA A 121 10.94 3.02 17.33
CA ALA A 121 11.23 4.26 18.05
C ALA A 121 12.22 5.19 17.33
N ASP A 122 12.99 4.69 16.35
CA ASP A 122 13.88 5.53 15.54
C ASP A 122 13.08 6.35 14.50
N CYS A 123 11.84 5.94 14.20
CA CYS A 123 10.97 6.55 13.21
C CYS A 123 10.12 7.69 13.79
N ILE A 124 10.76 8.85 13.99
CA ILE A 124 10.15 9.99 14.67
C ILE A 124 9.41 10.99 13.75
N ARG A 125 9.47 10.80 12.43
CA ARG A 125 9.08 11.84 11.46
C ARG A 125 7.57 11.95 11.26
N PHE A 126 6.85 10.85 11.43
CA PHE A 126 5.40 10.74 11.35
C PHE A 126 4.94 9.68 12.35
N SER A 127 3.64 9.63 12.66
CA SER A 127 3.09 8.68 13.62
C SER A 127 1.70 8.23 13.15
N PRO A 128 1.39 6.91 13.17
CA PRO A 128 2.29 5.81 13.54
C PRO A 128 3.40 5.61 12.49
N ALA A 129 4.56 5.13 12.93
CA ALA A 129 5.68 4.80 12.04
C ALA A 129 6.43 3.58 12.56
N PHE A 130 6.87 2.73 11.63
CA PHE A 130 7.51 1.46 11.94
C PHE A 130 8.83 1.33 11.18
N CYS A 131 9.75 0.57 11.74
CA CYS A 131 11.00 0.24 11.08
C CYS A 131 10.91 -1.11 10.36
N GLU A 132 10.96 -1.08 9.03
CA GLU A 132 11.04 -2.27 8.19
C GLU A 132 12.35 -2.28 7.41
N ASN A 133 13.28 -3.16 7.80
CA ASN A 133 14.59 -3.35 7.14
C ASN A 133 15.38 -2.05 6.92
N GLY A 134 15.37 -1.13 7.87
CA GLY A 134 16.08 0.16 7.78
C GLY A 134 15.25 1.31 7.22
N LEU A 135 14.01 1.07 6.76
CA LEU A 135 13.11 2.09 6.27
C LEU A 135 11.98 2.39 7.26
N CYS A 136 11.72 3.68 7.51
CA CYS A 136 10.54 4.10 8.26
C CYS A 136 9.33 4.11 7.35
N VAL A 137 8.29 3.35 7.68
CA VAL A 137 7.07 3.21 6.89
C VAL A 137 5.84 3.68 7.67
N ASN A 138 4.93 4.39 6.99
CA ASN A 138 3.64 4.78 7.55
C ASN A 138 2.63 3.68 7.22
N ASP A 139 2.02 3.15 8.26
CA ASP A 139 1.00 2.12 8.25
C ASP A 139 1.36 0.76 7.64
N GLU A 140 0.54 -0.15 8.11
CA GLU A 140 0.45 -1.60 8.01
C GLU A 140 0.37 -2.17 6.59
N TYR A 141 0.64 -1.38 5.54
CA TYR A 141 0.43 -1.81 4.16
C TYR A 141 1.61 -2.64 3.64
N ASP A 142 1.34 -3.93 3.45
CA ASP A 142 2.32 -4.92 3.05
C ASP A 142 2.29 -5.12 1.52
N CYS A 143 3.29 -4.59 0.82
CA CYS A 143 3.43 -4.72 -0.63
C CYS A 143 3.51 -6.18 -1.10
N GLN A 144 4.07 -7.09 -0.29
CA GLN A 144 4.10 -8.52 -0.64
C GLN A 144 2.70 -9.12 -0.52
N ALA A 145 1.95 -8.76 0.54
CA ALA A 145 0.56 -9.14 0.69
C ALA A 145 -0.30 -8.62 -0.48
N GLU A 146 -0.09 -7.37 -0.92
CA GLU A 146 -0.75 -6.79 -2.10
C GLU A 146 -0.42 -7.59 -3.36
N GLN A 147 0.85 -7.93 -3.60
CA GLN A 147 1.25 -8.70 -4.78
C GLN A 147 0.60 -10.10 -4.80
N VAL A 148 0.51 -10.76 -3.64
CA VAL A 148 -0.18 -12.05 -3.49
C VAL A 148 -1.68 -11.89 -3.74
N ALA A 149 -2.31 -10.84 -3.21
CA ALA A 149 -3.71 -10.50 -3.47
C ALA A 149 -3.96 -10.23 -4.97
N LEU A 150 -3.06 -9.48 -5.62
CA LEU A 150 -3.14 -9.11 -7.04
C LEU A 150 -3.04 -10.34 -7.94
N ASN A 151 -2.14 -11.27 -7.64
CA ASN A 151 -2.02 -12.53 -8.35
C ASN A 151 -3.32 -13.33 -8.26
N HIS A 152 -3.98 -13.31 -7.10
CA HIS A 152 -5.25 -13.99 -6.92
C HIS A 152 -6.41 -13.31 -7.65
N VAL A 153 -6.65 -12.01 -7.45
CA VAL A 153 -7.85 -11.35 -8.05
C VAL A 153 -7.87 -11.38 -9.58
N ARG A 154 -6.71 -11.56 -10.23
CA ARG A 154 -6.60 -11.77 -11.68
C ARG A 154 -7.24 -13.08 -12.16
N SER A 155 -7.44 -14.07 -11.28
CA SER A 155 -8.13 -15.32 -11.64
C SER A 155 -9.63 -15.12 -11.88
N CYS A 156 -10.23 -14.09 -11.27
CA CYS A 156 -11.66 -13.82 -11.31
C CYS A 156 -12.54 -15.00 -10.87
N ASP A 157 -12.03 -15.91 -10.03
CA ASP A 157 -12.70 -17.17 -9.66
C ASP A 157 -13.77 -17.05 -8.55
N ARG A 158 -13.82 -15.90 -7.85
CA ARG A 158 -14.78 -15.58 -6.79
C ARG A 158 -14.68 -16.46 -5.54
N ILE A 159 -13.60 -17.21 -5.39
CA ILE A 159 -13.38 -18.09 -4.24
C ILE A 159 -12.12 -17.67 -3.47
N PRO A 160 -11.98 -18.02 -2.18
CA PRO A 160 -10.74 -17.76 -1.47
C PRO A 160 -9.59 -18.56 -2.09
N ALA A 161 -8.40 -17.96 -2.16
CA ALA A 161 -7.19 -18.62 -2.59
C ALA A 161 -6.85 -19.79 -1.65
N PRO A 162 -6.34 -20.91 -2.19
CA PRO A 162 -5.86 -22.01 -1.36
C PRO A 162 -4.62 -21.57 -0.57
N PRO A 163 -4.38 -22.10 0.65
CA PRO A 163 -3.24 -21.70 1.49
C PRO A 163 -1.87 -21.74 0.80
N ILE A 164 -1.67 -22.70 -0.11
CA ILE A 164 -0.42 -22.83 -0.89
C ILE A 164 -0.16 -21.65 -1.83
N ALA A 165 -1.21 -20.97 -2.30
CA ALA A 165 -1.10 -19.80 -3.16
C ALA A 165 -0.89 -18.49 -2.38
N ARG A 166 -0.99 -18.54 -1.05
CA ARG A 166 -0.83 -17.40 -0.14
C ARG A 166 -0.06 -17.79 1.13
N PRO A 167 1.18 -18.28 0.98
CA PRO A 167 1.98 -18.77 2.10
C PRO A 167 2.22 -17.65 3.12
N GLY A 168 1.87 -17.90 4.38
CA GLY A 168 2.02 -16.90 5.46
C GLY A 168 0.91 -15.86 5.54
N TYR A 169 -0.11 -15.93 4.68
CA TYR A 169 -1.20 -14.96 4.62
C TYR A 169 -2.58 -15.60 4.81
N SER A 170 -3.43 -14.93 5.58
CA SER A 170 -4.87 -15.20 5.61
C SER A 170 -5.61 -14.23 4.71
N GLU A 171 -6.81 -14.60 4.26
CA GLU A 171 -7.50 -13.83 3.22
C GLU A 171 -8.95 -13.48 3.59
N ASN A 172 -9.37 -12.27 3.19
CA ASN A 172 -10.76 -11.93 2.96
C ASN A 172 -10.97 -11.60 1.47
N ILE A 173 -12.04 -12.14 0.88
CA ILE A 173 -12.45 -11.81 -0.49
C ILE A 173 -13.81 -11.11 -0.53
N HIS A 174 -14.00 -10.28 -1.54
CA HIS A 174 -15.26 -9.63 -1.83
C HIS A 174 -15.56 -9.66 -3.34
N VAL A 175 -16.82 -9.93 -3.67
CA VAL A 175 -17.32 -9.98 -5.04
C VAL A 175 -18.45 -8.98 -5.16
N LEU A 176 -18.20 -7.89 -5.88
CA LEU A 176 -19.19 -6.85 -6.11
C LEU A 176 -19.79 -7.04 -7.51
N ALA A 177 -21.04 -7.51 -7.58
CA ALA A 177 -21.73 -7.84 -8.82
C ALA A 177 -22.26 -6.60 -9.59
N THR A 178 -21.40 -5.60 -9.78
CA THR A 178 -21.66 -4.42 -10.61
C THR A 178 -20.35 -3.92 -11.21
N ALA A 179 -20.45 -3.28 -12.37
CA ALA A 179 -19.37 -2.51 -12.98
C ALA A 179 -19.60 -0.99 -12.90
N ALA A 180 -20.70 -0.55 -12.27
CA ALA A 180 -21.10 0.86 -12.14
C ALA A 180 -20.40 1.55 -10.95
N THR A 181 -19.09 1.34 -10.83
CA THR A 181 -18.18 1.97 -9.86
C THR A 181 -16.75 1.83 -10.40
N ASP A 182 -15.78 2.46 -9.76
CA ASP A 182 -14.35 2.24 -10.02
C ASP A 182 -13.72 1.27 -8.99
N VAL A 183 -12.41 1.04 -9.14
CA VAL A 183 -11.61 0.19 -8.24
C VAL A 183 -11.66 0.69 -6.79
N LEU A 184 -11.64 2.02 -6.58
CA LEU A 184 -11.70 2.62 -5.25
C LEU A 184 -13.04 2.34 -4.57
N GLY A 185 -14.16 2.58 -5.26
CA GLY A 185 -15.48 2.31 -4.73
C GLY A 185 -15.69 0.81 -4.46
N ALA A 186 -15.13 -0.07 -5.30
CA ALA A 186 -15.20 -1.50 -5.10
C ALA A 186 -14.44 -1.97 -3.84
N ILE A 187 -13.22 -1.48 -3.60
CA ILE A 187 -12.46 -1.84 -2.39
C ILE A 187 -13.08 -1.21 -1.13
N GLN A 188 -13.61 0.01 -1.21
CA GLN A 188 -14.35 0.63 -0.11
C GLN A 188 -15.58 -0.21 0.26
N ASN A 189 -16.32 -0.71 -0.73
CA ASN A 189 -17.45 -1.60 -0.50
C ASN A 189 -17.01 -2.92 0.17
N ALA A 190 -15.88 -3.49 -0.25
CA ALA A 190 -15.31 -4.68 0.37
C ALA A 190 -15.01 -4.48 1.87
N ILE A 191 -14.33 -3.38 2.22
CA ILE A 191 -13.97 -3.05 3.61
C ILE A 191 -15.23 -2.85 4.47
N VAL A 192 -16.23 -2.14 3.95
CA VAL A 192 -17.52 -1.97 4.62
C VAL A 192 -18.21 -3.33 4.84
N MET A 193 -18.20 -4.21 3.84
CA MET A 193 -18.77 -5.55 3.98
C MET A 193 -18.05 -6.37 5.06
N PHE A 194 -16.72 -6.35 5.07
CA PHE A 194 -15.92 -7.10 6.05
C PHE A 194 -16.20 -6.62 7.47
N THR A 195 -16.21 -5.30 7.69
CA THR A 195 -16.38 -4.69 9.01
C THR A 195 -17.84 -4.75 9.52
N ASN A 196 -18.82 -4.73 8.62
CA ASN A 196 -20.24 -4.83 8.98
C ASN A 196 -20.63 -6.14 9.68
N GLU A 197 -19.83 -7.21 9.57
CA GLU A 197 -20.05 -8.43 10.35
C GLU A 197 -20.06 -8.14 11.87
N LEU A 198 -19.27 -7.18 12.35
CA LEU A 198 -19.26 -6.81 13.77
C LEU A 198 -20.62 -6.25 14.20
N ALA A 199 -21.12 -5.24 13.48
CA ALA A 199 -22.38 -4.57 13.81
C ALA A 199 -23.59 -5.50 13.63
N ALA A 200 -23.57 -6.36 12.60
CA ALA A 200 -24.69 -7.24 12.28
C ALA A 200 -24.74 -8.51 13.16
N ASN A 201 -23.57 -9.07 13.50
CA ASN A 201 -23.50 -10.43 14.06
C ASN A 201 -22.90 -10.47 15.47
N GLY A 202 -22.08 -9.48 15.83
CA GLY A 202 -21.36 -9.43 17.11
C GLY A 202 -20.25 -10.47 17.22
N ILE A 203 -19.13 -10.09 17.83
CA ILE A 203 -18.02 -11.00 18.16
C ILE A 203 -18.16 -11.54 19.60
N PRO A 204 -17.53 -12.67 19.96
CA PRO A 204 -17.57 -13.21 21.33
C PRO A 204 -17.05 -12.19 22.35
N SER A 205 -17.74 -12.00 23.47
CA SER A 205 -17.37 -11.01 24.50
C SER A 205 -16.07 -11.34 25.24
N ASN A 206 -15.68 -12.62 25.28
CA ASN A 206 -14.38 -13.06 25.80
C ASN A 206 -13.25 -12.94 24.76
N MET A 207 -13.56 -12.48 23.55
CA MET A 207 -12.68 -12.37 22.39
C MET A 207 -12.07 -13.68 21.90
N ILE A 208 -12.44 -14.85 22.43
CA ILE A 208 -11.85 -16.13 22.03
C ILE A 208 -12.51 -16.64 20.75
N LEU A 209 -11.70 -16.91 19.72
CA LEU A 209 -12.16 -17.50 18.47
C LEU A 209 -12.24 -19.03 18.57
N THR A 210 -13.39 -19.55 18.99
CA THR A 210 -13.59 -21.00 19.15
C THR A 210 -13.95 -21.70 17.83
N PRO A 211 -13.82 -23.04 17.74
CA PRO A 211 -14.29 -23.81 16.58
C PRO A 211 -15.75 -23.51 16.22
N GLN A 212 -16.62 -23.36 17.22
CA GLN A 212 -18.05 -23.07 17.03
C GLN A 212 -18.29 -21.70 16.40
N VAL A 213 -17.43 -20.71 16.70
CA VAL A 213 -17.53 -19.37 16.11
C VAL A 213 -17.07 -19.38 14.65
N VAL A 214 -15.97 -20.07 14.34
CA VAL A 214 -15.41 -20.15 12.98
C VAL A 214 -16.29 -20.99 12.05
N GLN A 215 -16.93 -22.03 12.57
CA GLN A 215 -17.79 -22.94 11.79
C GLN A 215 -19.23 -22.44 11.60
N ARG A 216 -19.55 -21.22 12.05
CA ARG A 216 -20.87 -20.62 11.82
C ARG A 216 -21.17 -20.54 10.32
N THR A 217 -22.36 -20.99 9.92
CA THR A 217 -22.87 -20.83 8.55
C THR A 217 -23.78 -19.61 8.40
N GLN A 218 -24.29 -19.08 9.51
CA GLN A 218 -25.03 -17.83 9.60
C GLN A 218 -24.41 -16.93 10.67
N ARG A 219 -24.57 -15.62 10.52
CA ARG A 219 -23.98 -14.62 11.42
C ARG A 219 -22.47 -14.83 11.59
N THR A 220 -21.78 -15.00 10.46
CA THR A 220 -20.34 -15.19 10.40
C THR A 220 -19.62 -13.93 10.88
N VAL A 221 -18.46 -14.13 11.49
CA VAL A 221 -17.57 -13.04 11.91
C VAL A 221 -16.16 -13.23 11.40
N THR A 222 -15.93 -14.24 10.56
CA THR A 222 -14.59 -14.66 10.15
C THR A 222 -13.89 -13.63 9.26
N ARG A 223 -14.60 -12.66 8.68
CA ARG A 223 -13.97 -11.56 7.94
C ARG A 223 -13.56 -10.46 8.89
N VAL A 224 -14.48 -10.00 9.75
CA VAL A 224 -14.18 -8.92 10.71
C VAL A 224 -13.12 -9.32 11.73
N THR A 225 -13.09 -10.59 12.17
CA THR A 225 -12.07 -11.04 13.13
C THR A 225 -10.65 -11.04 12.55
N LYS A 226 -10.47 -11.14 11.22
CA LYS A 226 -9.14 -10.94 10.61
C LYS A 226 -8.71 -9.48 10.64
N VAL A 227 -9.67 -8.58 10.38
CA VAL A 227 -9.44 -7.13 10.41
C VAL A 227 -9.07 -6.68 11.82
N LEU A 228 -9.73 -7.23 12.84
CA LEU A 228 -9.52 -6.86 14.25
C LEU A 228 -8.42 -7.66 14.95
N TRP A 229 -7.65 -8.47 14.22
CA TRP A 229 -6.73 -9.41 14.86
C TRP A 229 -5.54 -8.67 15.47
N GLY A 230 -5.51 -8.52 16.79
CA GLY A 230 -4.62 -7.59 17.50
C GLY A 230 -3.12 -7.91 17.40
N SER A 231 -2.74 -9.09 16.94
CA SER A 231 -1.33 -9.44 16.67
C SER A 231 -0.94 -9.28 15.20
N ASN A 232 -1.86 -8.85 14.32
CA ASN A 232 -1.58 -8.56 12.93
C ASN A 232 -1.59 -7.05 12.70
N ARG A 233 -0.55 -6.58 12.04
CA ARG A 233 -0.32 -5.18 11.65
C ARG A 233 0.04 -5.05 10.17
N PHE A 234 -0.28 -6.06 9.37
CA PHE A 234 0.12 -6.13 7.98
C PHE A 234 -1.07 -6.54 7.12
N VAL A 235 -1.39 -5.71 6.14
CA VAL A 235 -2.48 -5.93 5.19
C VAL A 235 -2.04 -5.48 3.80
N GLY A 236 -2.40 -6.23 2.77
CA GLY A 236 -2.26 -5.79 1.38
C GLY A 236 -3.46 -6.24 0.59
N CYS A 237 -4.03 -5.33 -0.22
CA CYS A 237 -5.26 -5.60 -0.94
C CYS A 237 -5.10 -5.34 -2.43
N ALA A 238 -5.81 -6.10 -3.26
CA ALA A 238 -5.91 -5.83 -4.68
C ALA A 238 -7.36 -5.94 -5.12
N THR A 239 -7.71 -5.18 -6.15
CA THR A 239 -9.05 -5.22 -6.76
C THR A 239 -8.94 -5.13 -8.27
N VAL A 240 -9.65 -6.01 -8.97
CA VAL A 240 -9.69 -6.06 -10.44
C VAL A 240 -11.13 -6.05 -10.91
N LEU A 241 -11.43 -5.30 -11.97
CA LEU A 241 -12.67 -5.41 -12.71
C LEU A 241 -12.62 -6.67 -13.58
N CYS A 242 -13.37 -7.68 -13.17
CA CYS A 242 -13.64 -8.88 -13.95
C CYS A 242 -14.83 -8.64 -14.89
N ARG A 243 -15.19 -9.63 -15.71
CA ARG A 243 -16.34 -9.51 -16.63
C ARG A 243 -17.67 -9.36 -15.87
N GLY A 244 -18.08 -8.11 -15.66
CA GLY A 244 -19.36 -7.73 -15.04
C GLY A 244 -19.36 -7.63 -13.52
N PHE A 245 -18.20 -7.70 -12.86
CA PHE A 245 -18.09 -7.61 -11.40
C PHE A 245 -16.68 -7.20 -10.97
N TYR A 246 -16.55 -6.57 -9.80
CA TYR A 246 -15.24 -6.40 -9.17
C TYR A 246 -14.93 -7.57 -8.25
N PHE A 247 -13.68 -8.03 -8.29
CA PHE A 247 -13.14 -9.00 -7.36
C PHE A 247 -12.03 -8.34 -6.53
N SER A 248 -12.23 -8.32 -5.22
CA SER A 248 -11.29 -7.77 -4.25
C SER A 248 -10.77 -8.87 -3.34
N SER A 249 -9.47 -8.83 -3.04
CA SER A 249 -8.82 -9.69 -2.06
C SER A 249 -7.97 -8.83 -1.13
N CYS A 250 -8.01 -9.11 0.16
CA CYS A 250 -7.14 -8.55 1.18
C CYS A 250 -6.43 -9.67 1.93
N MET A 251 -5.11 -9.61 1.95
CA MET A 251 -4.21 -10.55 2.59
C MET A 251 -3.71 -9.96 3.90
N TYR A 252 -3.70 -10.77 4.97
CA TYR A 252 -3.24 -10.40 6.32
C TYR A 252 -2.03 -11.26 6.66
N ARG A 253 -0.87 -10.64 6.97
CA ARG A 253 0.38 -11.37 7.29
C ARG A 253 0.21 -12.06 8.64
N ASN A 254 0.94 -13.17 8.83
CA ASN A 254 0.81 -14.03 10.00
C ASN A 254 -0.56 -14.74 10.07
N PRO A 255 -0.64 -15.88 10.77
CA PRO A 255 -1.93 -16.52 10.97
C PRO A 255 -2.82 -15.63 11.84
N VAL A 256 -3.87 -15.10 11.22
CA VAL A 256 -5.02 -14.50 11.90
C VAL A 256 -6.15 -15.52 11.95
N ASN A 257 -7.16 -15.29 12.79
CA ASN A 257 -8.21 -16.27 13.05
C ASN A 257 -7.68 -17.63 13.56
N VAL A 258 -6.64 -17.61 14.40
CA VAL A 258 -6.14 -18.83 15.03
C VAL A 258 -7.16 -19.34 16.03
N VAL A 259 -7.64 -20.56 15.81
CA VAL A 259 -8.64 -21.19 16.67
C VAL A 259 -8.09 -21.37 18.08
N GLY A 260 -8.86 -20.97 19.08
CA GLY A 260 -8.50 -21.01 20.49
C GLY A 260 -7.72 -19.79 20.98
N GLN A 261 -7.32 -18.88 20.10
CA GLN A 261 -6.70 -17.60 20.48
C GLN A 261 -7.73 -16.48 20.57
N SER A 262 -7.35 -15.41 21.27
CA SER A 262 -8.14 -14.19 21.35
C SER A 262 -7.97 -13.36 20.08
N ILE A 263 -9.07 -12.78 19.58
CA ILE A 263 -9.09 -11.84 18.45
C ILE A 263 -8.18 -10.64 18.79
N TYR A 264 -8.36 -10.07 19.98
CA TYR A 264 -7.44 -9.11 20.59
C TYR A 264 -7.48 -9.24 22.11
N THR A 265 -6.48 -8.68 22.79
CA THR A 265 -6.39 -8.68 24.26
C THR A 265 -7.39 -7.68 24.84
N ILE A 266 -8.21 -8.14 25.79
CA ILE A 266 -9.14 -7.27 26.53
C ILE A 266 -8.33 -6.45 27.54
N GLY A 267 -8.46 -5.13 27.49
CA GLY A 267 -7.73 -4.22 28.39
C GLY A 267 -8.16 -2.77 28.19
N ALA A 268 -7.61 -1.88 29.03
CA ALA A 268 -7.74 -0.44 28.79
C ALA A 268 -6.97 -0.06 27.51
N VAL A 269 -7.44 0.98 26.82
CA VAL A 269 -6.78 1.51 25.63
C VAL A 269 -5.31 1.80 25.95
N CYS A 270 -4.42 1.38 25.05
CA CYS A 270 -2.97 1.46 25.19
C CYS A 270 -2.31 0.64 26.32
N SER A 271 -3.06 -0.04 27.19
CA SER A 271 -2.53 -0.64 28.43
C SER A 271 -1.53 -1.78 28.22
N THR A 272 -1.53 -2.37 27.03
CA THR A 272 -0.65 -3.47 26.65
C THR A 272 0.21 -3.15 25.42
N CYS A 273 0.32 -1.87 25.03
CA CYS A 273 1.24 -1.49 23.96
C CYS A 273 2.70 -1.69 24.41
N PRO A 274 3.63 -1.99 23.48
CA PRO A 274 5.05 -2.10 23.80
C PRO A 274 5.58 -0.81 24.44
N THR A 275 6.53 -0.89 25.37
CA THR A 275 7.07 0.32 26.03
C THR A 275 7.93 1.16 25.07
N GLY A 276 7.65 2.45 24.92
CA GLY A 276 8.45 3.37 24.09
C GLY A 276 7.78 4.74 23.86
N PRO A 277 8.49 5.74 23.32
CA PRO A 277 7.88 7.00 22.91
C PRO A 277 6.90 6.77 21.75
N ASN A 278 5.74 7.44 21.78
CA ASN A 278 4.71 7.37 20.74
C ASN A 278 4.19 5.94 20.42
N ASN A 279 4.29 5.02 21.38
CA ASN A 279 3.88 3.60 21.30
C ASN A 279 2.36 3.36 21.22
N CYS A 280 1.56 4.42 21.36
CA CYS A 280 0.12 4.37 21.23
C CYS A 280 -0.43 5.72 20.78
N ASN A 281 -1.38 5.69 19.86
CA ASN A 281 -2.23 6.84 19.57
C ASN A 281 -3.53 6.71 20.41
N PRO A 282 -3.69 7.51 21.48
CA PRO A 282 -4.85 7.39 22.37
C PRO A 282 -6.16 7.85 21.74
N ASP A 283 -6.12 8.69 20.69
CA ASP A 283 -7.32 9.21 20.03
C ASP A 283 -8.04 8.13 19.21
N ILE A 284 -7.28 7.16 18.69
CA ILE A 284 -7.80 6.03 17.90
C ILE A 284 -7.62 4.67 18.57
N GLY A 285 -6.87 4.61 19.67
CA GLY A 285 -6.67 3.42 20.50
C GLY A 285 -5.83 2.32 19.88
N LEU A 286 -4.87 2.66 19.02
CA LEU A 286 -3.98 1.72 18.34
C LEU A 286 -2.54 1.85 18.85
N CYS A 287 -1.90 0.71 19.08
CA CYS A 287 -0.48 0.64 19.42
C CYS A 287 0.37 0.84 18.16
N SER A 288 1.51 1.52 18.31
CA SER A 288 2.65 1.36 17.42
C SER A 288 3.61 0.35 18.07
N TYR A 289 4.22 -0.49 17.25
CA TYR A 289 4.94 -1.70 17.67
C TYR A 289 6.35 -1.68 17.13
#